data_AF-A0A1H4BCQ9-F1
#
_entry.id   AF-A0A1H4BCQ9-F1
#
_cell.length_a   1.000
_cell.length_b   1.000
_cell.length_c   1.000
_cell.angle_alpha   90.00
_cell.angle_beta   90.00
_cell.angle_gamma   90.00
#
_symmetry.space_group_name_H-M   'P 1'
#
loop_
_entity.id
_entity.type
_entity.pdbx_description
1 polymer ?
#
loop_
_entity_poly.entity_id
_entity_poly.type
_entity_poly.pdbx_seq_one_letter_code
_entity_poly.pdbx_strand_id
1 'polypeptide(L)'
;MQMNKYLIKGSLFTITSPESVTETVKRIWVDGIEILPEVGHGLRPFYECGFDWGDAGGNRSYTAALTICLSVFREERLAENLFVCFREEFVRHFPAQGFELYIDLTAFLITYKSRLRPNLYSRFCFSSTINSREILLYKDPLSGEVIADLAENYTMHNMMISNERLRKLNERKLRLMFRFLIRDRYRIKGNDFNEVVQKAEEIMSGFYWRSLEKVLRRKYMEKYRN
;
A
#
# COMPACT_ATOMS: atom_id res chain seq x y z
N MET A 1 -4.78 -10.36 -31.93
CA MET A 1 -4.40 -10.63 -30.52
C MET A 1 -3.81 -9.34 -29.96
N GLN A 2 -4.64 -8.45 -29.42
CA GLN A 2 -4.24 -7.04 -29.26
C GLN A 2 -5.08 -6.37 -28.16
N MET A 3 -4.83 -6.69 -26.88
CA MET A 3 -5.63 -6.12 -25.75
C MET A 3 -4.88 -6.10 -24.40
N ASN A 4 -3.59 -5.74 -24.35
CA ASN A 4 -2.90 -5.46 -23.08
C ASN A 4 -2.43 -4.00 -22.95
N LYS A 5 -2.91 -3.12 -23.84
CA LYS A 5 -2.54 -1.70 -23.85
C LYS A 5 -3.72 -0.88 -23.36
N TYR A 6 -3.48 -0.07 -22.35
CA TYR A 6 -4.47 0.78 -21.71
C TYR A 6 -4.01 2.23 -21.81
N LEU A 7 -4.93 3.12 -22.20
CA LEU A 7 -4.71 4.56 -22.16
C LEU A 7 -5.09 5.08 -20.78
N ILE A 8 -4.11 5.58 -20.04
CA ILE A 8 -4.33 6.20 -18.73
C ILE A 8 -4.09 7.70 -18.85
N LYS A 9 -5.10 8.47 -18.46
CA LYS A 9 -5.05 9.93 -18.46
C LYS A 9 -5.28 10.46 -17.05
N GLY A 10 -4.39 11.31 -16.56
CA GLY A 10 -4.54 12.01 -15.28
C GLY A 10 -4.66 13.50 -15.51
N SER A 11 -5.65 14.15 -14.91
CA SER A 11 -5.86 15.61 -15.01
C SER A 11 -5.96 16.24 -13.63
N LEU A 12 -5.42 17.46 -13.50
CA LEU A 12 -5.49 18.27 -12.28
C LEU A 12 -6.46 19.43 -12.52
N PHE A 13 -7.36 19.65 -11.57
CA PHE A 13 -8.34 20.73 -11.57
C PHE A 13 -8.15 21.56 -10.31
N THR A 14 -8.14 22.87 -10.45
CA THR A 14 -8.23 23.76 -9.29
C THR A 14 -9.69 24.14 -9.10
N ILE A 15 -10.24 23.77 -7.95
CA ILE A 15 -11.60 24.13 -7.56
C ILE A 15 -11.48 25.19 -6.48
N THR A 16 -12.13 26.33 -6.70
CA THR A 16 -12.23 27.38 -5.68
C THR A 16 -13.45 27.06 -4.82
N SER A 17 -13.22 26.68 -3.56
CA SER A 17 -14.32 26.52 -2.60
C SER A 17 -14.93 27.88 -2.27
N PRO A 18 -16.25 27.98 -2.04
CA PRO A 18 -16.91 29.22 -1.58
C PRO A 18 -16.26 29.82 -0.31
N GLU A 19 -15.54 29.01 0.46
CA GLU A 19 -14.91 29.37 1.75
C GLU A 19 -13.43 29.80 1.63
N SER A 20 -12.97 30.26 0.46
CA SER A 20 -11.63 30.83 0.16
C SER A 20 -10.44 29.85 0.08
N VAL A 21 -10.65 28.54 0.29
CA VAL A 21 -9.60 27.54 0.08
C VAL A 21 -9.59 27.10 -1.38
N THR A 22 -8.46 27.31 -2.06
CA THR A 22 -8.21 26.71 -3.38
C THR A 22 -7.79 25.27 -3.19
N GLU A 23 -8.62 24.33 -3.64
CA GLU A 23 -8.32 22.90 -3.59
C GLU A 23 -7.91 22.40 -4.99
N THR A 24 -6.85 21.59 -5.06
CA THR A 24 -6.48 20.92 -6.31
C THR A 24 -7.01 19.49 -6.30
N VAL A 25 -8.00 19.22 -7.13
CA VAL A 25 -8.62 17.91 -7.31
C VAL A 25 -7.98 17.20 -8.50
N LYS A 26 -7.62 15.93 -8.29
CA LYS A 26 -7.02 15.07 -9.32
C LYS A 26 -8.03 14.03 -9.79
N ARG A 27 -8.14 13.84 -11.10
CA ARG A 27 -9.06 12.88 -11.74
C ARG A 27 -8.29 11.97 -12.69
N ILE A 28 -8.72 10.73 -12.82
CA ILE A 28 -8.08 9.71 -13.66
C ILE A 28 -9.11 9.07 -14.59
N TRP A 29 -8.70 8.83 -15.83
CA TRP A 29 -9.44 8.07 -16.83
C TRP A 29 -8.61 6.87 -17.28
N VAL A 30 -9.28 5.75 -17.51
CA VAL A 30 -8.71 4.53 -18.10
C VAL A 30 -9.55 4.17 -19.32
N ASP A 31 -8.93 4.12 -20.49
CA ASP A 31 -9.58 3.89 -21.79
C ASP A 31 -10.80 4.80 -22.03
N GLY A 32 -10.67 6.07 -21.64
CA GLY A 32 -11.71 7.08 -21.79
C GLY A 32 -12.82 7.05 -20.74
N ILE A 33 -12.83 6.07 -19.83
CA ILE A 33 -13.79 5.98 -18.73
C ILE A 33 -13.16 6.62 -17.49
N GLU A 34 -13.86 7.59 -16.91
CA GLU A 34 -13.45 8.15 -15.63
C GLU A 34 -13.59 7.11 -14.52
N ILE A 35 -12.53 6.95 -13.74
CA ILE A 35 -12.55 6.11 -12.56
C ILE A 35 -12.69 6.98 -11.31
N LEU A 36 -13.34 6.44 -10.28
CA LEU A 36 -13.68 7.18 -9.06
C LEU A 36 -12.86 6.68 -7.86
N PRO A 37 -12.25 7.56 -7.04
CA PRO A 37 -11.44 7.14 -5.91
C PRO A 37 -12.24 6.34 -4.86
N GLU A 38 -13.54 6.59 -4.78
CA GLU A 38 -14.48 5.91 -3.87
C GLU A 38 -14.54 4.41 -4.12
N VAL A 39 -14.30 3.94 -5.35
CA VAL A 39 -14.33 2.51 -5.68
C VAL A 39 -13.16 1.79 -5.03
N GLY A 40 -11.94 2.31 -5.20
CA GLY A 40 -10.74 1.77 -4.55
C GLY A 40 -10.78 1.97 -3.04
N HIS A 41 -11.21 3.13 -2.57
CA HIS A 41 -11.38 3.41 -1.14
C HIS A 41 -12.44 2.52 -0.50
N GLY A 42 -13.53 2.20 -1.20
CA GLY A 42 -14.55 1.27 -0.71
C GLY A 42 -14.01 -0.13 -0.46
N LEU A 43 -13.15 -0.63 -1.36
CA LEU A 43 -12.45 -1.91 -1.17
C LEU A 43 -11.37 -1.83 -0.09
N ARG A 44 -10.69 -0.68 0.02
CA ARG A 44 -9.61 -0.45 0.98
C ARG A 44 -9.73 0.93 1.66
N PRO A 45 -10.58 1.06 2.71
CA PRO A 45 -10.82 2.34 3.38
C PRO A 45 -9.62 2.89 4.16
N PHE A 46 -8.54 2.11 4.24
CA PHE A 46 -7.29 2.54 4.86
C PHE A 46 -6.58 3.64 4.07
N TYR A 47 -6.62 3.56 2.75
CA TYR A 47 -6.01 4.57 1.90
C TYR A 47 -6.94 5.79 1.82
N GLU A 48 -6.37 6.98 1.78
CA GLU A 48 -7.15 8.21 1.70
C GLU A 48 -8.05 8.20 0.45
N CYS A 49 -9.29 8.66 0.62
CA CYS A 49 -10.22 8.80 -0.49
C CYS A 49 -9.81 10.02 -1.32
N GLY A 50 -9.16 9.76 -2.45
CA GLY A 50 -8.69 10.76 -3.39
C GLY A 50 -7.59 10.20 -4.27
N PHE A 51 -7.37 10.82 -5.42
CA PHE A 51 -6.25 10.45 -6.29
C PHE A 51 -5.04 11.32 -6.07
N ASP A 52 -3.89 10.66 -6.09
CA ASP A 52 -2.60 11.30 -6.22
C ASP A 52 -1.64 10.31 -6.87
N TRP A 53 -0.51 10.80 -7.37
CA TRP A 53 0.48 10.01 -8.10
C TRP A 53 1.85 10.66 -8.04
N GLY A 54 2.83 10.02 -8.67
CA GLY A 54 4.21 10.41 -8.53
C GLY A 54 4.78 10.02 -7.17
N ASP A 55 6.04 10.38 -6.92
CA ASP A 55 6.68 10.16 -5.61
C ASP A 55 5.92 10.90 -4.50
N ALA A 56 5.27 12.03 -4.76
CA ALA A 56 4.53 12.82 -3.77
C ALA A 56 3.18 12.20 -3.36
N GLY A 57 2.63 11.26 -4.12
CA GLY A 57 1.23 10.84 -3.99
C GLY A 57 0.84 10.05 -2.75
N GLY A 58 1.75 9.83 -1.80
CA GLY A 58 1.45 9.25 -0.47
C GLY A 58 0.51 8.04 -0.49
N ASN A 59 -0.46 8.03 0.42
CA ASN A 59 -1.47 6.97 0.52
C ASN A 59 -2.48 7.01 -0.64
N ARG A 60 -2.81 8.20 -1.16
CA ARG A 60 -3.71 8.40 -2.31
C ARG A 60 -3.19 7.73 -3.59
N SER A 61 -1.88 7.52 -3.71
CA SER A 61 -1.28 6.76 -4.82
C SER A 61 -1.63 5.28 -4.81
N TYR A 62 -1.90 4.69 -3.64
CA TYR A 62 -2.41 3.33 -3.54
C TYR A 62 -3.89 3.26 -3.94
N THR A 63 -4.69 4.25 -3.54
CA THR A 63 -6.09 4.38 -4.01
C THR A 63 -6.12 4.50 -5.54
N ALA A 64 -5.28 5.36 -6.12
CA ALA A 64 -5.16 5.49 -7.57
C ALA A 64 -4.77 4.16 -8.24
N ALA A 65 -3.73 3.49 -7.74
CA ALA A 65 -3.29 2.21 -8.30
C ALA A 65 -4.38 1.13 -8.21
N LEU A 66 -5.05 1.01 -7.07
CA LEU A 66 -6.12 0.03 -6.87
C LEU A 66 -7.29 0.30 -7.79
N THR A 67 -7.76 1.54 -7.88
CA THR A 67 -8.88 1.89 -8.76
C THR A 67 -8.53 1.68 -10.24
N ILE A 68 -7.30 1.98 -10.66
CA ILE A 68 -6.83 1.67 -12.02
C ILE A 68 -6.84 0.16 -12.25
N CYS A 69 -6.27 -0.63 -11.34
CA CYS A 69 -6.26 -2.09 -11.45
C CYS A 69 -7.68 -2.67 -11.52
N LEU A 70 -8.63 -2.15 -10.74
CA LEU A 70 -10.03 -2.57 -10.78
C LEU A 70 -10.66 -2.31 -12.16
N SER A 71 -10.39 -1.15 -12.76
CA SER A 71 -10.88 -0.81 -14.10
C SER A 71 -10.27 -1.69 -15.19
N VAL A 72 -8.96 -1.91 -15.12
CA VAL A 72 -8.16 -2.67 -16.09
C VAL A 72 -8.50 -4.16 -16.06
N PHE A 73 -8.49 -4.77 -14.87
CA PHE A 73 -8.60 -6.22 -14.71
C PHE A 73 -10.04 -6.70 -14.52
N ARG A 74 -10.94 -5.82 -14.06
CA ARG A 74 -12.37 -6.13 -13.80
C ARG A 74 -12.60 -7.32 -12.85
N GLU A 75 -11.60 -7.63 -12.04
CA GLU A 75 -11.66 -8.65 -11.00
C GLU A 75 -11.03 -8.07 -9.74
N GLU A 76 -11.83 -7.91 -8.68
CA GLU A 76 -11.42 -7.28 -7.43
C GLU A 76 -10.17 -7.93 -6.85
N ARG A 77 -10.18 -9.26 -6.77
CA ARG A 77 -9.09 -10.01 -6.17
C ARG A 77 -7.78 -9.88 -6.95
N LEU A 78 -7.84 -9.92 -8.27
CA LEU A 78 -6.67 -9.74 -9.10
C LEU A 78 -6.11 -8.31 -8.95
N ALA A 79 -7.00 -7.31 -8.89
CA ALA A 79 -6.61 -5.93 -8.64
C ALA A 79 -5.93 -5.77 -7.28
N GLU A 80 -6.48 -6.35 -6.22
CA GLU A 80 -5.89 -6.33 -4.87
C GLU A 80 -4.53 -7.05 -4.78
N ASN A 81 -4.30 -8.05 -5.61
CA ASN A 81 -3.02 -8.75 -5.65
C ASN A 81 -1.93 -7.95 -6.37
N LEU A 82 -2.31 -7.08 -7.31
CA LEU A 82 -1.41 -6.39 -8.22
C LEU A 82 -1.22 -4.91 -7.90
N PHE A 83 -2.15 -4.23 -7.21
CA PHE A 83 -2.13 -2.77 -7.10
C PHE A 83 -0.86 -2.21 -6.45
N VAL A 84 -0.28 -2.90 -5.47
CA VAL A 84 0.98 -2.47 -4.84
C VAL A 84 2.13 -2.48 -5.86
N CYS A 85 2.23 -3.55 -6.65
CA CYS A 85 3.24 -3.65 -7.71
C CYS A 85 2.97 -2.62 -8.81
N PHE A 86 1.71 -2.47 -9.21
CA PHE A 86 1.29 -1.49 -10.20
C PHE A 86 1.60 -0.05 -9.74
N ARG A 87 1.44 0.23 -8.45
CA ARG A 87 1.78 1.51 -7.84
C ARG A 87 3.28 1.79 -7.97
N GLU A 88 4.12 0.83 -7.62
CA GLU A 88 5.58 1.00 -7.71
C GLU A 88 6.09 1.13 -9.15
N GLU A 89 5.54 0.34 -10.08
CA GLU A 89 6.05 0.32 -11.46
C GLU A 89 5.51 1.48 -12.31
N PHE A 90 4.27 1.91 -12.07
CA PHE A 90 3.60 2.90 -12.92
C PHE A 90 3.21 4.17 -12.15
N VAL A 91 2.31 4.07 -11.17
CA VAL A 91 1.67 5.26 -10.56
C VAL A 91 2.67 6.18 -9.89
N ARG A 92 3.69 5.61 -9.26
CA ARG A 92 4.81 6.33 -8.64
C ARG A 92 5.60 7.18 -9.63
N HIS A 93 5.57 6.83 -10.92
CA HIS A 93 6.35 7.45 -11.98
C HIS A 93 5.51 8.31 -12.92
N PHE A 94 4.20 8.45 -12.66
CA PHE A 94 3.38 9.36 -13.44
C PHE A 94 3.85 10.82 -13.29
N PRO A 95 3.79 11.62 -14.37
CA PRO A 95 4.16 13.04 -14.34
C PRO A 95 3.37 13.79 -13.26
N ALA A 96 4.03 14.70 -12.54
CA ALA A 96 3.36 15.48 -11.48
C ALA A 96 2.21 16.36 -12.02
N GLN A 97 2.30 16.78 -13.27
CA GLN A 97 1.29 17.52 -14.02
C GLN A 97 0.28 16.59 -14.70
N GLY A 98 -0.66 17.17 -15.46
CA GLY A 98 -1.60 16.38 -16.26
C GLY A 98 -0.85 15.51 -17.28
N PHE A 99 -1.31 14.29 -17.50
CA PHE A 99 -0.63 13.31 -18.34
C PHE A 99 -1.61 12.47 -19.15
N GLU A 100 -1.10 11.91 -20.23
CA GLU A 100 -1.76 10.90 -21.05
C GLU A 100 -0.71 9.87 -21.47
N LEU A 101 -0.88 8.62 -21.05
CA LEU A 101 0.12 7.55 -21.17
C LEU A 101 -0.52 6.27 -21.68
N TYR A 102 0.14 5.61 -22.63
CA TYR A 102 -0.20 4.24 -23.02
C TYR A 102 0.67 3.28 -22.20
N ILE A 103 0.02 2.39 -21.44
CA ILE A 103 0.69 1.37 -20.65
C ILE A 103 0.45 0.01 -21.29
N ASP A 104 1.53 -0.70 -21.63
CA ASP A 104 1.47 -2.11 -22.02
C ASP A 104 1.74 -2.98 -20.80
N LEU A 105 0.74 -3.75 -20.38
CA LEU A 105 0.83 -4.58 -19.18
C LEU A 105 1.53 -5.91 -19.42
N THR A 106 1.94 -6.23 -20.65
CA THR A 106 2.51 -7.55 -20.97
C THR A 106 3.76 -7.84 -20.14
N ALA A 107 4.70 -6.90 -20.08
CA ALA A 107 5.93 -7.06 -19.29
C ALA A 107 5.62 -7.10 -17.77
N PHE A 108 4.73 -6.24 -17.30
CA PHE A 108 4.28 -6.22 -15.90
C PHE A 108 3.67 -7.56 -15.46
N LEU A 109 2.76 -8.11 -16.26
CA LEU A 109 2.09 -9.38 -15.96
C LEU A 109 3.05 -10.57 -16.03
N ILE A 110 4.06 -10.53 -16.91
CA ILE A 110 5.12 -11.55 -16.94
C ILE A 110 5.97 -11.47 -15.66
N THR A 111 6.41 -10.26 -15.29
CA THR A 111 7.22 -10.00 -14.09
C THR A 111 6.49 -10.46 -12.83
N TYR A 112 5.19 -10.16 -12.72
CA TYR A 112 4.36 -10.49 -11.57
C TYR A 112 3.43 -11.68 -11.81
N LYS A 113 3.82 -12.63 -12.68
CA LYS A 113 3.02 -13.82 -12.99
C LYS A 113 2.60 -14.61 -11.74
N SER A 114 3.45 -14.63 -10.71
CA SER A 114 3.14 -15.28 -9.43
C SER A 114 1.97 -14.64 -8.68
N ARG A 115 1.62 -13.38 -8.99
CA ARG A 115 0.51 -12.63 -8.39
C ARG A 115 -0.83 -12.81 -9.12
N LEU A 116 -0.82 -13.41 -10.31
CA LEU A 116 -2.04 -13.74 -11.07
C LEU A 116 -2.74 -14.99 -10.54
N ARG A 117 -2.30 -15.52 -9.40
CA ARG A 117 -2.73 -16.82 -8.89
C ARG A 117 -4.08 -16.68 -8.17
N PRO A 118 -5.08 -17.51 -8.50
CA PRO A 118 -6.40 -17.48 -7.86
C PRO A 118 -6.40 -17.85 -6.38
N ASN A 119 -5.25 -18.14 -5.77
CA ASN A 119 -5.11 -18.51 -4.36
C ASN A 119 -4.28 -17.49 -3.57
N LEU A 120 -3.81 -16.42 -4.23
CA LEU A 120 -3.12 -15.33 -3.55
C LEU A 120 -4.15 -14.41 -2.85
N TYR A 121 -3.85 -13.99 -1.62
CA TYR A 121 -4.76 -13.21 -0.78
C TYR A 121 -4.03 -12.16 0.04
N SER A 122 -4.45 -10.91 -0.08
CA SER A 122 -4.19 -9.88 0.92
C SER A 122 -5.21 -10.04 2.06
N ARG A 123 -4.77 -10.11 3.32
CA ARG A 123 -5.68 -10.19 4.48
C ARG A 123 -5.45 -9.05 5.45
N PHE A 124 -6.53 -8.63 6.09
CA PHE A 124 -6.52 -7.46 6.96
C PHE A 124 -6.43 -7.89 8.43
N CYS A 125 -5.54 -7.28 9.20
CA CYS A 125 -5.54 -7.36 10.67
C CYS A 125 -5.77 -5.95 11.24
N PHE A 126 -6.81 -5.77 12.04
CA PHE A 126 -7.08 -4.51 12.72
C PHE A 126 -6.46 -4.57 14.11
N SER A 127 -5.44 -3.75 14.36
CA SER A 127 -5.03 -3.47 15.73
C SER A 127 -5.53 -2.08 16.13
N SER A 128 -6.45 -2.04 17.09
CA SER A 128 -7.01 -0.80 17.66
C SER A 128 -5.93 0.13 18.23
N THR A 129 -4.77 -0.41 18.57
CA THR A 129 -3.63 0.30 19.16
C THR A 129 -2.72 0.95 18.12
N ILE A 130 -2.70 0.48 16.86
CA ILE A 130 -1.61 0.82 15.92
C ILE A 130 -2.10 1.46 14.63
N ASN A 131 -3.40 1.44 14.33
CA ASN A 131 -3.88 1.76 12.97
C ASN A 131 -3.09 1.03 11.86
N SER A 132 -2.45 -0.10 12.18
CA SER A 132 -1.86 -1.02 11.21
C SER A 132 -2.98 -1.89 10.69
N ARG A 133 -3.19 -1.86 9.38
CA ARG A 133 -4.48 -2.18 8.78
C ARG A 133 -4.35 -3.08 7.55
N GLU A 134 -3.22 -3.73 7.26
CA GLU A 134 -3.16 -4.73 6.18
C GLU A 134 -1.97 -5.67 6.38
N ILE A 135 -2.16 -6.97 6.23
CA ILE A 135 -1.08 -7.95 6.18
C ILE A 135 -1.16 -8.69 4.85
N LEU A 136 -0.24 -8.35 3.95
CA LEU A 136 -0.05 -9.07 2.71
C LEU A 136 0.47 -10.48 3.02
N LEU A 137 -0.35 -11.47 2.68
CA LEU A 137 -0.03 -12.89 2.76
C LEU A 137 0.17 -13.44 1.35
N TYR A 138 1.07 -14.39 1.22
CA TYR A 138 1.46 -14.98 -0.05
C TYR A 138 1.40 -16.48 0.05
N LYS A 139 0.51 -17.14 -0.71
CA LYS A 139 0.55 -18.59 -0.82
C LYS A 139 1.42 -19.00 -2.01
N ASP A 140 2.52 -19.67 -1.75
CA ASP A 140 3.27 -20.40 -2.76
C ASP A 140 2.40 -21.56 -3.26
N PRO A 141 2.03 -21.62 -4.54
CA PRO A 141 1.20 -22.69 -5.06
C PRO A 141 1.95 -23.99 -5.31
N LEU A 142 3.29 -23.97 -5.35
CA LEU A 142 4.06 -25.20 -5.56
C LEU A 142 4.12 -25.99 -4.26
N SER A 143 4.49 -25.31 -3.16
CA SER A 143 4.55 -25.93 -1.84
C SER A 143 3.23 -25.87 -1.07
N GLY A 144 2.32 -24.97 -1.43
CA GLY A 144 1.14 -24.65 -0.63
C GLY A 144 1.44 -23.74 0.58
N GLU A 145 2.70 -23.34 0.79
CA GLU A 145 3.13 -22.55 1.94
C GLU A 145 2.59 -21.12 1.87
N VAL A 146 1.93 -20.67 2.94
CA VAL A 146 1.50 -19.29 3.16
C VAL A 146 2.63 -18.52 3.87
N ILE A 147 3.01 -17.37 3.35
CA ILE A 147 4.14 -16.55 3.78
C ILE A 147 3.68 -15.11 4.03
N ALA A 148 4.14 -14.48 5.10
CA ALA A 148 3.94 -13.05 5.36
C ALA A 148 5.29 -12.37 5.63
N ASP A 149 5.61 -11.26 4.96
CA ASP A 149 6.77 -10.41 5.32
C ASP A 149 6.29 -9.20 6.12
N LEU A 150 6.38 -9.30 7.44
CA LEU A 150 5.87 -8.28 8.35
C LEU A 150 6.67 -6.97 8.31
N ALA A 151 7.93 -7.00 7.87
CA ALA A 151 8.75 -5.78 7.77
C ALA A 151 8.29 -4.89 6.60
N GLU A 152 7.89 -5.52 5.49
CA GLU A 152 7.28 -4.84 4.35
C GLU A 152 5.93 -4.25 4.74
N ASN A 153 5.07 -5.06 5.36
CA ASN A 153 3.77 -4.61 5.89
C ASN A 153 3.94 -3.42 6.84
N TYR A 154 4.81 -3.51 7.84
CA TYR A 154 5.06 -2.42 8.80
C TYR A 154 5.50 -1.11 8.14
N THR A 155 6.24 -1.18 7.03
CA THR A 155 6.73 0.01 6.32
C THR A 155 5.62 0.67 5.50
N MET A 156 4.74 -0.12 4.87
CA MET A 156 3.57 0.39 4.17
C MET A 156 2.64 1.16 5.13
N HIS A 157 2.48 0.70 6.38
CA HIS A 157 1.56 1.30 7.35
C HIS A 157 2.06 2.57 8.04
N ASN A 158 3.37 2.83 8.03
CA ASN A 158 3.96 3.99 8.71
C ASN A 158 4.33 5.14 7.74
N MET A 159 3.67 5.23 6.59
CA MET A 159 3.90 6.27 5.58
C MET A 159 3.39 7.68 5.97
N MET A 160 2.97 7.91 7.22
CA MET A 160 2.45 9.18 7.76
C MET A 160 3.51 10.30 7.95
N ILE A 161 4.61 10.33 7.18
CA ILE A 161 5.66 11.35 7.35
C ILE A 161 5.62 12.35 6.20
N SER A 162 5.41 13.62 6.55
CA SER A 162 5.26 14.79 5.67
C SER A 162 6.54 15.27 4.99
N ASN A 163 7.72 14.74 5.37
CA ASN A 163 9.00 15.16 4.78
C ASN A 163 9.49 14.21 3.68
N GLU A 164 9.28 14.65 2.43
CA GLU A 164 9.51 13.91 1.19
C GLU A 164 10.97 13.49 0.97
N ARG A 165 11.95 14.31 1.37
CA ARG A 165 13.39 14.02 1.20
C ARG A 165 13.89 12.91 2.12
N LEU A 166 13.27 12.75 3.29
CA LEU A 166 13.67 11.76 4.28
C LEU A 166 12.93 10.43 4.13
N ARG A 167 11.93 10.35 3.24
CA ARG A 167 11.02 9.21 3.14
C ARG A 167 11.74 7.89 2.83
N LYS A 168 12.56 7.83 1.77
CA LYS A 168 13.31 6.60 1.40
C LYS A 168 14.25 6.13 2.49
N LEU A 169 14.93 7.07 3.16
CA LEU A 169 15.82 6.78 4.28
C LEU A 169 15.03 6.24 5.47
N ASN A 170 13.86 6.82 5.76
CA ASN A 170 12.98 6.41 6.84
C ASN A 170 12.34 5.06 6.57
N GLU A 171 11.88 4.77 5.36
CA GLU A 171 11.40 3.44 4.97
C GLU A 171 12.46 2.38 5.24
N ARG A 172 13.70 2.63 4.80
CA ARG A 172 14.81 1.71 5.05
C ARG A 172 15.08 1.56 6.56
N LYS A 173 15.07 2.66 7.32
CA LYS A 173 15.23 2.64 8.78
C LYS A 173 14.11 1.86 9.47
N LEU A 174 12.86 2.02 9.06
CA LEU A 174 11.70 1.34 9.63
C LEU A 174 11.77 -0.17 9.35
N ARG A 175 12.09 -0.58 8.11
CA ARG A 175 12.34 -2.00 7.78
C ARG A 175 13.44 -2.60 8.63
N LEU A 176 14.58 -1.90 8.72
CA LEU A 176 15.74 -2.38 9.48
C LEU A 176 15.44 -2.45 10.97
N MET A 177 14.76 -1.45 11.53
CA MET A 177 14.37 -1.41 12.93
C MET A 177 13.41 -2.57 13.27
N PHE A 178 12.41 -2.80 12.42
CA PHE A 178 11.48 -3.92 12.60
C PHE A 178 12.21 -5.26 12.55
N ARG A 179 13.05 -5.48 11.52
CA ARG A 179 13.87 -6.69 11.38
C ARG A 179 14.81 -6.87 12.57
N PHE A 180 15.43 -5.82 13.07
CA PHE A 180 16.36 -5.91 14.20
C PHE A 180 15.66 -6.35 15.50
N LEU A 181 14.47 -5.80 15.76
CA LEU A 181 13.72 -6.06 16.99
C LEU A 181 12.99 -7.41 16.97
N ILE A 182 12.49 -7.83 15.81
CA ILE A 182 11.79 -9.12 15.64
C ILE A 182 12.75 -10.25 15.23
N ARG A 183 13.99 -9.92 14.82
CA ARG A 183 15.00 -10.85 14.30
C ARG A 183 14.41 -11.66 13.14
N ASP A 184 14.64 -12.97 13.07
CA ASP A 184 14.22 -13.82 11.95
C ASP A 184 12.70 -14.10 11.90
N ARG A 185 11.93 -13.66 12.91
CA ARG A 185 10.49 -13.90 13.01
C ARG A 185 9.62 -12.97 12.15
N TYR A 186 10.23 -12.03 11.43
CA TYR A 186 9.51 -11.09 10.56
C TYR A 186 8.95 -11.76 9.30
N ARG A 187 9.48 -12.93 8.91
CA ARG A 187 8.91 -13.76 7.86
C ARG A 187 8.19 -14.94 8.49
N ILE A 188 6.87 -14.90 8.41
CA ILE A 188 6.02 -15.96 8.94
C ILE A 188 5.69 -16.92 7.81
N LYS A 189 5.72 -18.22 8.12
CA LYS A 189 5.41 -19.31 7.22
C LYS A 189 4.38 -20.22 7.89
N GLY A 190 3.49 -20.81 7.11
CA GLY A 190 2.50 -21.80 7.57
C GLY A 190 1.78 -22.44 6.39
N ASN A 191 0.90 -23.39 6.64
CA ASN A 191 0.14 -24.07 5.58
C ASN A 191 -1.32 -23.60 5.53
N ASP A 192 -1.80 -22.98 6.61
CA ASP A 192 -3.12 -22.41 6.73
C ASP A 192 -3.07 -20.87 6.86
N PHE A 193 -4.05 -20.20 6.24
CA PHE A 193 -4.12 -18.75 6.28
C PHE A 193 -4.43 -18.20 7.67
N ASN A 194 -5.34 -18.83 8.42
CA ASN A 194 -5.70 -18.34 9.75
C ASN A 194 -4.53 -18.49 10.72
N GLU A 195 -3.79 -19.59 10.60
CA GLU A 195 -2.55 -19.81 11.38
C GLU A 195 -1.53 -18.68 11.15
N VAL A 196 -1.24 -18.36 9.88
CA VAL A 196 -0.25 -17.33 9.54
C VAL A 196 -0.74 -15.95 9.98
N VAL A 197 -2.03 -15.66 9.84
CA VAL A 197 -2.66 -14.42 10.32
C VAL A 197 -2.50 -14.28 11.83
N GLN A 198 -2.87 -15.29 12.61
CA GLN A 198 -2.80 -15.23 14.06
C GLN A 198 -1.37 -15.00 14.54
N LYS A 199 -0.39 -15.71 13.96
CA LYS A 199 1.03 -15.48 14.24
C LYS A 199 1.47 -14.06 13.87
N ALA A 200 0.97 -13.54 12.75
CA ALA A 200 1.26 -12.18 12.32
C ALA A 200 0.73 -11.14 13.30
N GLU A 201 -0.50 -11.33 13.79
CA GLU A 201 -1.13 -10.49 14.80
C GLU A 201 -0.36 -10.48 16.12
N GLU A 202 0.03 -11.66 16.62
CA GLU A 202 0.81 -11.81 17.85
C GLU A 202 2.14 -11.06 17.76
N ILE A 203 2.88 -11.23 16.66
CA ILE A 203 4.19 -10.61 16.46
C ILE A 203 4.06 -9.09 16.32
N MET A 204 3.11 -8.61 15.51
CA MET A 204 2.89 -7.18 15.29
C MET A 204 2.43 -6.47 16.58
N SER A 205 1.53 -7.10 17.34
CA SER A 205 1.06 -6.58 18.64
C SER A 205 2.17 -6.54 19.67
N GLY A 206 2.99 -7.60 19.77
CA GLY A 206 4.13 -7.67 20.68
C GLY A 206 5.23 -6.66 20.34
N PHE A 207 5.53 -6.45 19.05
CA PHE A 207 6.46 -5.42 18.58
C PHE A 207 6.03 -4.03 19.02
N TYR A 208 4.73 -3.74 18.85
CA TYR A 208 4.18 -2.43 19.14
C TYR A 208 4.22 -2.11 20.63
N TRP A 209 3.80 -3.04 21.50
CA TRP A 209 3.87 -2.84 22.95
C TRP A 209 5.28 -2.50 23.41
N ARG A 210 6.30 -3.21 22.91
CA ARG A 210 7.72 -2.92 23.20
C ARG A 210 8.16 -1.55 22.68
N SER A 211 7.65 -1.14 21.52
CA SER A 211 7.96 0.16 20.94
C SER A 211 7.31 1.31 21.71
N LEU A 212 6.03 1.17 22.08
CA LEU A 212 5.29 2.13 22.90
C LEU A 212 5.88 2.24 24.31
N GLU A 213 6.19 1.11 24.95
CA GLU A 213 6.84 1.07 26.26
C GLU A 213 8.17 1.84 26.25
N LYS A 214 8.97 1.68 25.20
CA LYS A 214 10.24 2.42 25.05
C LYS A 214 10.03 3.93 24.91
N VAL A 215 8.98 4.36 24.19
CA VAL A 215 8.63 5.78 24.06
C VAL A 215 8.12 6.35 25.38
N LEU A 216 7.21 5.63 26.07
CA LEU A 216 6.67 6.05 27.37
C LEU A 216 7.76 6.11 28.43
N ARG A 217 8.66 5.12 28.50
CA ARG A 217 9.82 5.13 29.41
C ARG A 217 10.74 6.32 29.12
N ARG A 218 11.01 6.65 27.85
CA ARG A 218 11.79 7.86 27.50
C ARG A 218 11.11 9.13 27.97
N LYS A 219 9.83 9.32 27.64
CA LYS A 219 9.06 10.50 28.08
C LYS A 219 8.99 10.62 29.61
N TYR A 220 8.83 9.50 30.31
CA TYR A 220 8.85 9.48 31.77
C TYR A 220 10.23 9.88 32.30
N MET A 221 11.31 9.30 31.78
CA MET A 221 12.67 9.65 32.18
C MET A 221 13.02 11.11 31.86
N GLU A 222 12.54 11.67 30.74
CA GLU A 222 12.71 13.09 30.40
C GLU A 222 11.90 14.00 31.34
N LYS A 223 10.69 13.60 31.74
CA LYS A 223 9.82 14.37 32.64
C LYS A 223 10.30 14.37 34.09
N TYR A 224 10.94 13.30 34.55
CA TYR A 224 11.33 13.09 35.95
C TYR A 224 12.86 13.10 36.18
N ARG A 225 13.68 13.45 35.17
CA ARG A 225 15.13 13.76 35.33
C ARG A 225 15.46 15.24 35.28
N ASN A 226 14.46 16.11 35.13
CA ASN A 226 14.56 17.54 35.44
C ASN A 226 13.91 17.79 36.82
#